data_AF-A0A2N1U3Z7-F1
#
_entry.id   AF-A0A2N1U3Z7-F1
#
_cell.length_a   1.000
_cell.length_b   1.000
_cell.length_c   1.000
_cell.angle_alpha   90.00
_cell.angle_beta   90.00
_cell.angle_gamma   90.00
#
_symmetry.space_group_name_H-M   'P 1'
#
loop_
_entity.id
_entity.type
_entity.pdbx_description
1 polymer ?
#
loop_
_entity_poly.entity_id
_entity_poly.type
_entity_poly.pdbx_seq_one_letter_code
_entity_poly.pdbx_strand_id
1 'polypeptide(L)' 'MKEMMKTLISKYRGHRNYYGVVGNKNLLDSFVFFANGIDFKWLNRRSQRRSYNWEGFRQAIRHYGLEEENIEKIAA' A
#
# COMPACT_ATOMS: atom_id res chain seq x y z
N MET A 1 9.32 6.80 8.08
CA MET A 1 8.59 6.62 6.80
C MET A 1 9.02 5.32 6.14
N LYS A 2 10.32 5.15 5.87
CA LYS A 2 10.91 3.90 5.35
C LYS A 2 10.44 2.62 6.07
N GLU A 3 10.55 2.56 7.39
CA GLU A 3 10.13 1.35 8.14
C GLU A 3 8.62 1.09 8.07
N MET A 4 7.80 2.14 8.13
CA MET A 4 6.34 2.03 7.95
C MET A 4 5.99 1.47 6.57
N MET A 5 6.68 1.93 5.51
CA MET A 5 6.45 1.42 4.16
C MET A 5 6.95 -0.01 3.97
N LYS A 6 8.08 -0.39 4.58
CA LYS A 6 8.51 -1.81 4.58
C LYS A 6 7.45 -2.71 5.22
N THR A 7 6.88 -2.30 6.34
CA THR A 7 5.80 -3.04 7.01
C THR A 7 4.57 -3.14 6.10
N LEU A 8 4.17 -2.03 5.46
CA LEU A 8 3.04 -2.03 4.53
C LEU A 8 3.25 -2.99 3.35
N ILE A 9 4.43 -2.94 2.72
CA ILE A 9 4.82 -3.86 1.64
C ILE A 9 4.76 -5.32 2.11
N SER A 10 5.28 -5.62 3.30
CA SER A 10 5.24 -6.96 3.86
C SER A 10 3.81 -7.45 4.10
N LYS A 11 2.90 -6.56 4.53
CA LYS A 11 1.48 -6.88 4.72
C LYS A 11 0.78 -7.14 3.40
N TYR A 12 1.05 -6.33 2.37
CA TYR A 12 0.48 -6.52 1.03
C TYR A 12 0.92 -7.84 0.41
N ARG A 13 2.21 -8.16 0.49
CA ARG A 13 2.75 -9.45 0.05
C ARG A 13 2.11 -10.61 0.80
N GLY A 14 2.05 -10.54 2.13
CA GLY A 14 1.44 -11.61 2.95
C GLY A 14 -0.04 -11.83 2.62
N HIS A 15 -0.82 -10.75 2.50
CA HIS A 15 -2.23 -10.84 2.15
C HIS A 15 -2.43 -11.44 0.76
N ARG A 16 -1.64 -11.03 -0.23
CA ARG A 16 -1.73 -11.58 -1.59
C ARG A 16 -1.27 -13.03 -1.64
N ASN A 17 -0.21 -13.41 -0.93
CA ASN A 17 0.24 -14.81 -0.89
C ASN A 17 -0.81 -15.73 -0.26
N TYR A 18 -1.58 -15.26 0.71
CA TYR A 18 -2.60 -16.05 1.38
C TYR A 18 -3.94 -16.07 0.62
N TYR A 19 -4.40 -14.93 0.13
CA TYR A 19 -5.73 -14.77 -0.50
C TYR A 19 -5.68 -14.69 -2.04
N GLY A 20 -4.49 -14.81 -2.64
CA GLY A 20 -4.22 -14.70 -4.07
C GLY A 20 -4.67 -15.93 -4.84
N VAL A 21 -5.97 -16.08 -5.00
CA VAL A 21 -6.60 -17.13 -5.81
C VAL A 21 -7.28 -16.53 -7.04
N VAL A 22 -7.43 -17.33 -8.08
CA VAL A 22 -8.13 -16.92 -9.31
C VAL A 22 -9.55 -16.46 -8.96
N GLY A 23 -9.96 -15.32 -9.52
CA GLY A 23 -11.27 -14.72 -9.25
C GLY A 23 -11.33 -13.80 -8.01
N ASN A 24 -10.27 -13.72 -7.20
CA ASN A 24 -10.27 -12.90 -5.97
C ASN A 24 -9.63 -11.50 -6.12
N LYS A 25 -9.39 -11.04 -7.36
CA LYS A 25 -8.71 -9.76 -7.63
C LYS A 25 -9.42 -8.58 -6.96
N ASN A 26 -10.75 -8.51 -7.08
CA ASN A 26 -11.54 -7.39 -6.53
C ASN A 26 -11.38 -7.22 -5.01
N LEU A 27 -11.29 -8.32 -4.24
CA LEU A 27 -11.11 -8.23 -2.78
C LEU A 27 -9.66 -7.89 -2.41
N LEU A 28 -8.68 -8.36 -3.18
CA LEU A 28 -7.28 -7.97 -3.02
C LEU A 28 -7.09 -6.47 -3.26
N ASP A 29 -7.68 -5.94 -4.33
CA ASP A 29 -7.59 -4.52 -4.67
C ASP A 29 -8.32 -3.66 -3.62
N SER A 30 -9.48 -4.13 -3.12
CA SER A 30 -10.19 -3.47 -2.02
C SER A 30 -9.35 -3.40 -0.76
N PHE A 31 -8.62 -4.47 -0.40
CA PHE A 31 -7.73 -4.46 0.74
C PHE A 31 -6.63 -3.40 0.61
N VAL A 32 -5.97 -3.32 -0.56
CA VAL A 32 -4.94 -2.30 -0.82
C VAL A 32 -5.52 -0.89 -0.74
N PHE A 33 -6.72 -0.68 -1.29
CA PHE A 33 -7.41 0.61 -1.22
C PHE A 33 -7.67 1.06 0.23
N PHE A 34 -8.26 0.19 1.06
CA PHE A 34 -8.57 0.51 2.45
C PHE A 34 -7.31 0.71 3.30
N ALA A 35 -6.29 -0.14 3.13
CA ALA A 35 -5.03 -0.01 3.84
C ALA A 35 -4.32 1.33 3.51
N ASN A 36 -4.25 1.69 2.23
CA ASN A 36 -3.73 2.99 1.80
C ASN A 36 -4.51 4.17 2.41
N GLY A 37 -5.84 4.07 2.50
CA GLY A 37 -6.67 5.10 3.11
C GLY A 37 -6.45 5.27 4.61
N ILE A 38 -6.27 4.16 5.33
CA ILE A 38 -5.93 4.16 6.76
C ILE A 38 -4.57 4.84 6.97
N ASP A 39 -3.57 4.47 6.17
CA ASP A 39 -2.24 5.06 6.26
C ASP A 39 -2.22 6.55 5.92
N PHE A 40 -2.93 6.95 4.87
CA PHE A 40 -3.10 8.36 4.51
C PHE A 40 -3.72 9.16 5.67
N LYS A 41 -4.79 8.63 6.28
CA LYS A 41 -5.46 9.24 7.43
C LYS A 41 -4.51 9.42 8.61
N TRP A 42 -3.76 8.39 8.99
CA TRP A 42 -2.87 8.45 10.15
C TRP A 42 -1.55 9.18 9.88
N LEU A 43 -1.07 9.23 8.63
CA LEU A 43 0.02 10.12 8.22
C LEU A 43 -0.37 11.57 8.43
N ASN A 44 -1.55 11.97 7.96
CA ASN A 44 -2.00 13.35 8.01
C ASN A 44 -2.42 13.84 9.39
N ARG A 45 -2.65 12.92 10.33
CA ARG A 45 -2.93 13.24 11.74
C ARG A 45 -1.70 13.41 12.62
N ARG A 46 -0.48 13.20 12.09
CA ARG A 46 0.76 13.37 12.86
C ARG A 46 1.16 14.84 12.92
N SER A 47 1.06 15.45 14.11
CA SER A 47 1.19 16.89 14.36
C SER A 47 2.53 17.53 14.01
N GLN A 48 3.58 16.75 13.70
CA GLN A 48 4.92 17.26 13.39
C GLN A 48 5.35 17.09 11.94
N ARG A 49 4.47 16.65 11.04
CA ARG A 49 4.81 16.48 9.61
C ARG A 49 3.84 17.22 8.71
N ARG A 50 4.35 17.71 7.57
CA ARG A 50 3.50 18.24 6.50
C ARG A 50 2.52 17.16 6.07
N SER A 51 1.24 17.51 6.02
CA SER A 51 0.19 16.63 5.53
C SER A 51 0.37 16.37 4.04
N TYR A 52 0.12 15.14 3.62
CA TYR A 52 0.04 14.75 2.23
C TYR A 52 -1.34 15.10 1.65
N ASN A 53 -1.36 15.56 0.40
CA ASN A 53 -2.53 15.34 -0.46
C ASN A 53 -2.43 13.93 -1.08
N TRP A 54 -3.51 13.46 -1.71
CA TRP A 54 -3.53 12.11 -2.29
C TRP A 54 -2.46 11.89 -3.36
N GLU A 55 -2.16 12.92 -4.15
CA GLU A 55 -1.13 12.84 -5.18
C GLU A 55 0.27 12.63 -4.60
N GLY A 56 0.66 13.46 -3.64
CA GLY A 56 1.93 13.35 -2.93
C GLY A 56 2.04 12.03 -2.15
N PHE A 57 0.93 11.54 -1.60
CA PHE A 57 0.90 10.23 -0.97
C PHE A 57 1.14 9.09 -1.97
N ARG A 58 0.50 9.12 -3.14
CA ARG A 58 0.74 8.14 -4.22
C ARG A 58 2.18 8.20 -4.74
N GLN A 59 2.76 9.39 -4.89
CA GLN A 59 4.17 9.54 -5.25
C GLN A 59 5.09 8.93 -4.17
N ALA A 60 4.80 9.16 -2.89
CA ALA A 60 5.55 8.55 -1.80
C ALA A 60 5.46 7.01 -1.85
N ILE A 61 4.25 6.46 -1.98
CA ILE A 61 4.04 5.01 -2.15
C ILE A 61 4.89 4.46 -3.30
N ARG A 62 4.83 5.07 -4.50
CA ARG A 62 5.64 4.67 -5.66
C ARG A 62 7.13 4.74 -5.38
N HIS A 63 7.61 5.80 -4.74
CA HIS A 63 9.02 5.96 -4.39
C HIS A 63 9.55 4.82 -3.51
N TYR A 64 8.71 4.23 -2.63
CA TYR A 64 9.10 3.08 -1.80
C TYR A 64 8.87 1.71 -2.50
N GLY A 65 8.52 1.68 -3.78
CA GLY A 65 8.38 0.45 -4.57
C GLY A 65 7.01 -0.20 -4.48
N LEU A 66 5.97 0.52 -4.04
CA LEU A 66 4.57 0.08 -4.06
C LEU A 66 3.89 0.46 -5.39
N GLU A 67 4.53 0.17 -6.52
CA GLU A 67 3.79 0.15 -7.79
C GLU A 67 2.97 -1.13 -7.85
N GLU A 68 1.70 -0.99 -8.23
CA GLU A 68 0.78 -2.09 -8.57
C GLU A 68 1.47 -3.12 -9.48
N GLU A 69 2.32 -2.64 -10.39
CA GLU A 69 3.11 -3.43 -11.34
C GLU A 69 4.18 -4.33 -10.68
N ASN A 70 4.75 -3.93 -9.53
CA ASN A 70 5.67 -4.76 -8.75
C ASN A 70 4.95 -5.77 -7.87
N ILE A 71 3.65 -5.61 -7.63
CA ILE A 71 2.82 -6.62 -6.96
C ILE A 71 2.37 -7.68 -7.95
N GLU A 72 2.14 -7.32 -9.22
CA GLU A 72 1.83 -8.28 -10.29
C GLU A 72 3.05 -9.16 -10.67
N LYS A 73 4.27 -8.62 -10.70
CA LYS A 73 5.50 -9.35 -11.09
C LYS A 73 6.08 -10.32 -10.05
N ILE A 74 5.59 -10.35 -8.81
CA ILE A 74 6.08 -11.29 -7.77
C ILE A 74 5.44 -12.69 -7.89
N ALA A 75 4.51 -12.88 -8.83
CA ALA A 75 3.85 -14.16 -9.11
C ALA A 75 4.17 -14.75 -10.50
N ALA A 76 5.30 -14.36 -11.10
CA ALA A 76 5.85 -14.97 -12.30
C ALA A 76 7.15 -15.72 -11.97
#